data_AF-A0A520B3X4-F1
#
_entry.id   AF-A0A520B3X4-F1
#
_cell.length_a   1.000
_cell.length_b   1.000
_cell.length_c   1.000
_cell.angle_alpha   90.00
_cell.angle_beta   90.00
_cell.angle_gamma   90.00
#
_symmetry.space_group_name_H-M   'P 1'
#
loop_
_entity.id
_entity.type
_entity.pdbx_description
1 polymer ?
#
loop_
_entity_poly.entity_id
_entity_poly.type
_entity_poly.pdbx_seq_one_letter_code
_entity_poly.pdbx_strand_id
1 'polypeptide(L)'
;MTPRQRKVGRVLSLFGLVALASLLSAEPAFAQSNLEGFGTKVLGLLSNGLLRTIAIIALIAAGLGWLTGRVNTGALVTVVIGIAIIFSAPWIVDQIAG
;
A
#
# COMPACT_ATOMS: atom_id res chain seq x y z
N MET A 1 51.57 -15.22 25.12
CA MET A 1 50.20 -15.20 24.55
C MET A 1 49.93 -13.81 23.99
N THR A 2 49.82 -13.68 22.67
CA THR A 2 49.83 -12.39 21.96
C THR A 2 48.47 -11.64 22.07
N PRO A 3 48.48 -10.30 22.16
CA PRO A 3 47.29 -9.48 22.42
C PRO A 3 46.20 -9.57 21.34
N ARG A 4 46.53 -10.06 20.13
CA ARG A 4 45.56 -10.30 19.04
C ARG A 4 44.63 -11.48 19.32
N GLN A 5 45.09 -12.53 20.01
CA GLN A 5 44.31 -13.74 20.30
C GLN A 5 43.13 -13.46 21.25
N ARG A 6 43.29 -12.51 22.19
CA ARG A 6 42.21 -12.08 23.11
C ARG A 6 41.07 -11.35 22.40
N LYS A 7 41.37 -10.59 21.34
CA LYS A 7 40.35 -9.86 20.56
C LYS A 7 39.48 -10.82 19.76
N VAL A 8 40.09 -11.84 19.15
CA VAL A 8 39.37 -12.86 18.36
C VAL A 8 38.42 -13.67 19.24
N GLY A 9 38.87 -14.12 20.42
CA GLY A 9 38.00 -14.85 21.35
C GLY A 9 36.80 -14.02 21.85
N ARG A 10 36.99 -12.71 22.05
CA ARG A 10 35.92 -11.81 22.47
C ARG A 10 34.91 -11.50 21.36
N VAL A 11 35.37 -11.40 20.12
CA VAL A 11 34.49 -11.23 18.95
C VAL A 11 33.68 -12.50 18.75
N LEU A 12 34.29 -13.69 18.85
CA LEU A 12 33.59 -14.97 18.71
C LEU A 12 32.50 -15.15 19.78
N SER A 13 32.78 -14.77 21.03
CA SER A 13 31.79 -14.87 22.12
C SER A 13 30.66 -13.84 21.99
N LEU A 14 30.94 -12.64 21.48
CA LEU A 14 29.92 -11.64 21.14
C LEU A 14 29.00 -12.14 20.01
N PHE A 15 29.55 -12.76 18.97
CA PHE A 15 28.75 -13.37 17.90
C PHE A 15 27.88 -14.52 18.41
N GLY A 16 28.42 -15.35 19.30
CA GLY A 16 27.65 -16.43 19.94
C GLY A 16 26.49 -15.91 20.79
N LEU A 17 26.72 -14.85 21.57
CA LEU A 17 25.67 -14.21 22.39
C LEU A 17 24.59 -13.54 21.54
N VAL A 18 24.96 -12.87 20.45
CA VAL A 18 24.00 -12.27 19.51
C VAL A 18 23.17 -13.36 18.83
N ALA A 19 23.78 -14.47 18.42
CA ALA A 19 23.05 -15.60 17.83
C ALA A 19 22.07 -16.25 18.83
N LEU A 20 22.48 -16.43 20.08
CA LEU A 20 21.60 -16.92 21.15
C LEU A 20 20.47 -15.93 21.49
N ALA A 21 20.75 -14.63 21.49
CA ALA A 21 19.73 -13.60 21.68
C ALA A 21 18.73 -13.55 20.52
N SER A 22 19.19 -13.77 19.28
CA SER A 22 18.30 -13.87 18.10
C SER A 22 17.42 -15.11 18.12
N LEU A 23 17.88 -16.21 18.73
CA LEU A 23 17.06 -17.43 18.92
C LEU A 23 16.04 -17.26 20.05
N LEU A 24 16.36 -16.51 21.10
CA LEU A 24 15.41 -16.17 22.17
C LEU A 24 14.43 -15.05 21.77
N SER A 25 14.85 -14.15 20.87
CA SER A 25 14.04 -13.11 20.24
C SER A 25 13.36 -13.59 18.96
N ALA A 26 13.32 -14.91 18.73
CA ALA A 26 12.45 -15.50 17.72
C ALA A 26 11.00 -15.30 18.16
N GLU A 27 10.48 -14.10 17.95
CA GLU A 27 9.06 -13.83 17.99
C GLU A 27 8.36 -14.81 17.05
N PRO A 28 7.22 -15.37 17.48
CA PRO A 28 6.51 -16.37 16.70
C PRO A 28 6.20 -15.77 15.33
N ALA A 29 6.60 -16.51 14.28
CA ALA A 29 6.40 -16.17 12.89
C ALA A 29 5.00 -15.55 12.66
N PHE A 30 5.02 -14.33 12.13
CA PHE A 30 3.91 -13.46 11.71
C PHE A 30 3.01 -14.09 10.62
N ALA A 31 2.46 -15.28 10.85
CA ALA A 31 1.67 -16.01 9.85
C ALA A 31 0.26 -16.43 10.33
N GLN A 32 -0.05 -16.37 11.63
CA GLN A 32 -1.34 -16.87 12.15
C GLN A 32 -2.41 -15.79 12.40
N SER A 33 -2.09 -14.50 12.32
CA SER A 33 -3.04 -13.38 12.44
C SER A 33 -3.37 -12.68 11.11
N ASN A 34 -2.83 -13.18 9.99
CA ASN A 34 -2.81 -12.49 8.71
C ASN A 34 -3.96 -12.84 7.76
N LEU A 35 -4.86 -13.80 8.05
CA LEU A 35 -5.97 -14.10 7.13
C LEU A 35 -7.08 -13.03 7.17
N GLU A 36 -7.48 -12.59 8.37
CA GLU A 36 -8.44 -11.47 8.52
C GLU A 36 -7.84 -10.14 8.03
N GLY A 37 -6.54 -9.91 8.31
CA GLY A 37 -5.78 -8.76 7.84
C GLY A 37 -5.51 -8.75 6.34
N PHE A 38 -5.34 -9.91 5.71
CA PHE A 38 -5.19 -10.03 4.26
C PHE A 38 -6.53 -9.81 3.56
N GLY A 39 -7.63 -10.35 4.10
CA GLY A 39 -8.98 -10.07 3.61
C GLY A 39 -9.32 -8.57 3.63
N THR A 40 -9.05 -7.88 4.74
CA THR A 40 -9.26 -6.42 4.84
C THR A 40 -8.28 -5.60 4.00
N LYS A 41 -7.01 -6.01 3.87
CA LYS A 41 -6.04 -5.34 2.98
C LYS A 41 -6.38 -5.54 1.51
N VAL A 42 -6.80 -6.73 1.09
CA VAL A 42 -7.30 -7.00 -0.26
C VAL A 42 -8.58 -6.22 -0.51
N LEU A 43 -9.53 -6.22 0.44
CA LEU A 43 -10.72 -5.38 0.35
C LEU A 43 -10.36 -3.90 0.22
N GLY A 44 -9.39 -3.39 0.98
CA GLY A 44 -8.93 -2.00 0.90
C GLY A 44 -8.24 -1.65 -0.42
N LEU A 45 -7.42 -2.56 -0.95
CA LEU A 45 -6.78 -2.41 -2.26
C LEU A 45 -7.81 -2.45 -3.41
N LEU A 46 -8.80 -3.36 -3.33
CA LEU A 46 -9.89 -3.46 -4.31
C LEU A 46 -10.87 -2.28 -4.19
N SER A 47 -11.15 -1.81 -2.98
CA SER A 47 -12.16 -0.79 -2.69
C SER A 47 -11.70 0.63 -3.03
N ASN A 48 -10.44 1.00 -2.76
CA ASN A 48 -10.01 2.39 -2.91
C ASN A 48 -8.78 2.55 -3.80
N GLY A 49 -7.76 1.70 -3.67
CA GLY A 49 -6.52 1.86 -4.43
C GLY A 49 -6.67 1.63 -5.93
N LEU A 50 -7.28 0.49 -6.31
CA LEU A 50 -7.43 0.09 -7.71
C LEU A 50 -8.43 0.96 -8.46
N LEU A 51 -9.62 1.19 -7.90
CA LEU A 51 -10.65 2.02 -8.53
C LEU A 51 -10.15 3.45 -8.76
N ARG A 52 -9.43 4.03 -7.80
CA ARG A 52 -8.80 5.35 -7.96
C ARG A 52 -7.78 5.38 -9.08
N THR A 53 -6.97 4.33 -9.19
CA THR A 53 -5.96 4.22 -10.26
C THR A 53 -6.61 4.15 -11.64
N ILE A 54 -7.65 3.32 -11.80
CA ILE A 54 -8.39 3.19 -13.07
C ILE A 54 -9.07 4.51 -13.45
N ALA A 55 -9.67 5.21 -12.48
CA ALA A 55 -10.30 6.51 -12.72
C ALA A 55 -9.28 7.58 -13.14
N ILE A 56 -8.10 7.60 -12.55
CA ILE A 56 -7.01 8.50 -12.95
C ILE A 56 -6.57 8.19 -14.38
N ILE A 57 -6.41 6.92 -14.74
CA ILE A 57 -6.05 6.53 -16.12
C ILE A 57 -7.14 6.97 -17.12
N ALA A 58 -8.41 6.77 -16.78
CA ALA A 58 -9.53 7.22 -17.62
C ALA A 58 -9.55 8.76 -17.78
N LEU A 59 -9.26 9.50 -16.70
CA LEU A 59 -9.15 10.96 -16.72
C LEU A 59 -7.99 11.43 -17.62
N ILE A 60 -6.83 10.77 -17.51
CA ILE A 60 -5.67 11.06 -18.37
C ILE A 60 -6.02 10.79 -19.84
N ALA A 61 -6.65 9.66 -20.15
CA ALA A 61 -7.06 9.33 -21.51
C ALA A 61 -8.08 10.33 -22.07
N ALA A 62 -9.07 10.75 -21.27
CA ALA A 62 -10.03 11.78 -21.64
C ALA A 62 -9.35 13.14 -21.89
N GLY A 63 -8.40 13.53 -21.04
CA GLY A 63 -7.60 14.75 -21.20
C GLY A 63 -6.76 14.72 -22.49
N LEU A 64 -6.07 13.60 -22.76
CA LEU A 64 -5.31 13.43 -24.01
C LEU A 64 -6.23 13.44 -25.24
N GLY A 65 -7.41 12.82 -25.16
CA GLY A 65 -8.40 12.85 -26.23
C GLY A 65 -8.93 14.26 -26.52
N TRP A 66 -9.09 15.08 -25.48
CA TRP A 66 -9.52 16.47 -25.62
C TRP A 66 -8.40 17.37 -26.18
N LEU A 67 -7.16 17.20 -25.70
CA LEU A 67 -6.00 17.95 -26.21
C LEU A 67 -5.67 17.64 -27.68
N THR A 68 -5.97 16.43 -28.16
CA THR A 68 -5.82 16.07 -29.57
C THR A 68 -6.96 16.58 -30.46
N GLY A 69 -7.95 17.29 -29.89
CA GLY A 69 -9.12 17.79 -30.62
C GLY A 69 -10.07 16.70 -31.11
N ARG A 70 -9.86 15.45 -30.70
CA ARG A 70 -10.66 14.28 -31.13
C ARG A 70 -11.87 14.02 -30.25
N VAL A 71 -11.94 14.65 -29.08
CA VAL A 71 -13.02 14.48 -28.10
C VAL A 71 -13.73 15.81 -27.89
N ASN A 72 -15.06 15.79 -27.99
CA ASN A 72 -15.91 16.95 -27.71
C ASN A 72 -15.79 17.36 -26.23
N THR A 73 -15.80 18.66 -25.95
CA THR A 73 -15.84 19.22 -24.58
C THR A 73 -16.99 18.63 -23.76
N GLY A 74 -18.13 18.34 -24.38
CA GLY A 74 -19.23 17.65 -23.71
C GLY A 74 -18.84 16.27 -23.16
N ALA A 75 -18.12 15.46 -23.94
CA ALA A 75 -17.65 14.15 -23.50
C ALA A 75 -16.63 14.26 -22.36
N LEU A 76 -15.71 15.23 -22.42
CA LEU A 76 -14.79 15.51 -21.31
C LEU A 76 -15.54 15.84 -20.01
N VAL A 77 -16.53 16.74 -20.08
CA VAL A 77 -17.32 17.14 -18.92
C VAL A 77 -18.07 15.95 -18.33
N THR A 78 -18.67 15.09 -19.15
CA THR A 78 -19.36 13.89 -18.64
C THR A 78 -18.42 12.93 -17.89
N VAL A 79 -17.19 12.74 -18.37
CA VAL A 79 -16.21 11.87 -17.71
C VAL A 79 -15.76 12.47 -16.37
N VAL A 80 -15.47 13.77 -16.33
CA VAL A 80 -15.03 14.46 -15.11
C VAL A 80 -16.13 14.45 -14.05
N ILE A 81 -17.38 14.74 -14.42
CA ILE A 81 -18.53 14.71 -13.51
C ILE A 81 -18.77 13.29 -12.99
N GLY A 82 -18.72 12.28 -13.86
CA GLY A 82 -18.88 10.88 -13.47
C GLY A 82 -17.87 10.45 -12.42
N ILE A 83 -16.59 10.80 -12.61
CA ILE A 83 -15.54 10.55 -11.63
C ILE A 83 -15.83 11.29 -10.32
N ALA A 84 -16.15 12.59 -10.37
CA ALA A 84 -16.45 13.36 -9.16
C ALA A 84 -17.59 12.73 -8.33
N ILE A 85 -18.64 12.23 -8.97
CA ILE A 85 -19.77 11.57 -8.29
C ILE A 85 -19.36 10.23 -7.68
N ILE A 86 -18.68 9.36 -8.43
CA ILE A 86 -18.29 8.02 -7.96
C ILE A 86 -17.41 8.11 -6.71
N PHE A 87 -16.44 9.01 -6.69
CA PHE A 87 -15.51 9.16 -5.55
C PHE A 87 -16.08 9.99 -4.40
N SER A 88 -17.11 10.81 -4.65
CA SER A 88 -17.80 11.55 -3.58
C SER A 88 -18.91 10.74 -2.91
N ALA A 89 -19.27 9.57 -3.46
CA ALA A 89 -20.35 8.73 -2.97
C ALA A 89 -20.30 8.41 -1.46
N PRO A 90 -19.14 8.07 -0.86
CA PRO A 90 -19.10 7.77 0.58
C PRO A 90 -19.57 8.95 1.44
N TRP A 91 -19.08 10.16 1.14
CA TRP A 91 -19.48 11.38 1.85
C TRP A 91 -20.98 11.63 1.72
N ILE A 92 -21.55 11.45 0.52
CA ILE A 92 -22.99 11.64 0.27
C ILE A 92 -23.81 10.64 1.12
N VAL A 93 -23.38 9.38 1.17
CA VAL A 93 -24.05 8.34 1.97
C VAL A 93 -23.99 8.68 3.46
N ASP A 94 -22.84 9.15 3.95
CA ASP A 94 -22.68 9.55 5.35
C ASP A 94 -23.61 10.71 5.73
N GLN A 95 -23.78 11.71 4.85
CA GLN A 95 -24.72 12.81 5.10
C GLN A 95 -26.19 12.39 5.11
N ILE A 96 -26.54 11.29 4.45
CA ILE A 96 -27.91 10.75 4.41
C ILE A 96 -28.17 9.82 5.60
N ALA A 97 -27.15 9.08 6.03
CA ALA A 97 -27.27 8.11 7.12
C ALA A 97 -27.35 8.75 8.52
N GLY A 98 -26.77 9.95 8.71
CA GLY A 98 -26.79 10.71 9.97
C GLY A 98 -25.53 10.52 10.79
#